data_AF-A0A645GJZ0-F1
#
_entry.id   AF-A0A645GJZ0-F1
#
_cell.length_a   1.000
_cell.length_b   1.000
_cell.length_c   1.000
_cell.angle_alpha   90.00
_cell.angle_beta   90.00
_cell.angle_gamma   90.00
#
_symmetry.space_group_name_H-M   'P 1'
#
loop_
_entity.id
_entity.type
_entity.pdbx_description
1 polymer ?
#
loop_
_entity_poly.entity_id
_entity_poly.type
_entity_poly.pdbx_seq_one_letter_code
_entity_poly.pdbx_strand_id
1 'polypeptide(L)' 'MDKSPEEMYLEDEQAKILSEAVSMLEERQKLVLSLYYYEELTLKEIAAALDVSVSRVSQLKTMALTALRSRLSSVYL' A
#
# COMPACT_ATOMS: atom_id res chain seq x y z
N MET A 1 19.69 13.08 -16.62
CA MET A 1 19.07 12.94 -17.95
C MET A 1 17.59 13.09 -17.73
N ASP A 2 16.91 13.82 -18.60
CA ASP A 2 15.45 13.94 -18.52
C ASP A 2 14.83 12.59 -18.90
N LYS A 3 13.70 12.22 -18.27
CA LYS A 3 13.05 10.93 -18.55
C LYS A 3 12.53 10.91 -19.99
N SER A 4 12.62 9.77 -20.67
CA SER A 4 12.04 9.64 -22.01
C SER A 4 10.51 9.69 -21.92
N PRO A 5 9.80 10.07 -23.01
CA PRO A 5 8.34 10.01 -23.05
C PRO A 5 7.78 8.63 -22.71
N GLU A 6 8.48 7.56 -23.11
CA GLU A 6 8.12 6.18 -22.79
C GLU A 6 8.29 5.86 -21.30
N GLU A 7 9.38 6.35 -20.69
CA GLU A 7 9.61 6.20 -19.25
C GLU A 7 8.54 6.93 -18.43
N MET A 8 8.18 8.15 -18.84
CA MET A 8 7.10 8.92 -18.20
C MET A 8 5.76 8.21 -18.29
N TYR A 9 5.41 7.71 -19.47
CA TYR A 9 4.16 6.97 -19.69
C TYR A 9 4.09 5.72 -18.80
N LEU A 10 5.18 4.95 -18.73
CA LEU A 10 5.24 3.73 -17.93
C LEU A 10 5.10 4.02 -16.44
N GLU A 11 5.69 5.10 -15.94
CA GLU A 11 5.54 5.52 -14.54
C GLU A 11 4.10 5.92 -14.21
N ASP A 12 3.46 6.69 -15.07
CA ASP A 12 2.05 7.09 -14.90
C ASP A 12 1.12 5.88 -14.93
N GLU A 13 1.37 4.92 -15.82
CA GLU A 13 0.62 3.67 -15.90
C GLU A 13 0.79 2.82 -14.63
N GLN A 14 2.02 2.66 -14.15
CA GLN A 14 2.31 1.95 -12.89
C GLN A 14 1.64 2.62 -11.69
N ALA A 15 1.70 3.95 -11.60
CA ALA A 15 1.07 4.71 -10.53
C ALA A 15 -0.46 4.54 -10.55
N LYS A 16 -1.07 4.56 -11.74
CA LYS A 16 -2.51 4.33 -11.90
C LYS A 16 -2.93 2.93 -11.45
N ILE A 17 -2.23 1.90 -11.93
CA ILE A 17 -2.49 0.49 -11.55
C ILE A 17 -2.36 0.31 -10.03
N LEU A 18 -1.32 0.88 -9.42
CA LEU A 18 -1.13 0.81 -7.97
C LEU A 18 -2.26 1.53 -7.21
N SER A 19 -2.66 2.71 -7.67
CA SER A 19 -3.74 3.50 -7.06
C SER A 19 -5.07 2.74 -7.10
N GLU A 20 -5.40 2.12 -8.23
CA GLU A 20 -6.57 1.25 -8.38
C GLU A 20 -6.50 0.05 -7.43
N ALA A 21 -5.34 -0.61 -7.31
CA ALA A 21 -5.15 -1.73 -6.40
C ALA A 21 -5.31 -1.33 -4.93
N VAL A 22 -4.75 -0.18 -4.53
CA VAL A 22 -4.89 0.38 -3.18
C VAL A 22 -6.34 0.75 -2.88
N SER A 23 -7.08 1.31 -3.86
CA SER A 23 -8.48 1.69 -3.71
C SER A 23 -9.39 0.51 -3.32
N MET A 24 -8.99 -0.71 -3.68
CA MET A 24 -9.73 -1.94 -3.43
C MET A 24 -9.40 -2.62 -2.09
N LEU A 25 -8.47 -2.05 -1.32
CA LEU A 25 -8.18 -2.53 0.04
C LEU A 25 -9.32 -2.15 1.00
N GLU A 26 -9.45 -2.91 2.09
CA GLU A 26 -10.35 -2.51 3.18
C GLU A 26 -9.83 -1.20 3.83
N GLU A 27 -10.73 -0.36 4.32
CA GLU A 27 -10.37 0.93 4.92
C GLU A 27 -9.35 0.80 6.08
N ARG A 28 -9.49 -0.25 6.89
CA ARG A 28 -8.52 -0.55 7.97
C ARG A 28 -7.12 -0.89 7.44
N GLN A 29 -7.04 -1.56 6.29
CA GLN A 29 -5.77 -1.89 5.65
C GLN A 29 -5.13 -0.63 5.05
N LYS A 30 -5.91 0.18 4.33
CA LYS A 30 -5.45 1.48 3.78
C LYS A 30 -4.91 2.38 4.88
N LEU A 31 -5.63 2.51 5.99
CA LEU A 31 -5.23 3.32 7.13
C LEU A 31 -3.88 2.85 7.70
N VAL A 32 -3.71 1.54 7.94
CA VAL A 32 -2.45 0.99 8.44
C VAL A 32 -1.29 1.25 7.46
N LEU A 33 -1.52 1.14 6.15
CA LEU A 33 -0.48 1.44 5.16
C LEU A 33 -0.14 2.94 5.12
N SER A 34 -1.13 3.82 5.19
CA SER A 34 -0.92 5.28 5.23
C SER A 34 -0.12 5.68 6.46
N LEU A 35 -0.52 5.21 7.65
CA LEU A 35 0.21 5.50 8.88
C LEU A 35 1.66 4.96 8.86
N TYR A 36 1.90 3.81 8.22
CA TYR A 36 3.22 3.21 8.18
C TYR A 36 4.15 3.80 7.11
N TYR A 37 3.65 4.02 5.90
CA TYR A 37 4.47 4.44 4.75
C TYR A 37 4.46 5.95 4.50
N TYR A 38 3.38 6.65 4.85
CA TYR A 38 3.26 8.10 4.62
C TYR A 38 3.57 8.90 5.89
N GLU A 39 3.03 8.47 7.04
CA GLU A 39 3.29 9.13 8.33
C GLU A 39 4.51 8.54 9.07
N GLU A 40 5.19 7.55 8.46
CA GLU A 40 6.40 6.89 8.98
C GLU A 40 6.28 6.34 10.42
N LEU A 41 5.06 6.04 10.89
CA LEU A 41 4.84 5.52 12.24
C LEU A 41 5.30 4.06 12.36
N THR A 42 5.83 3.72 13.53
CA THR A 42 6.13 2.34 13.90
C THR A 42 4.86 1.55 14.17
N LEU A 43 4.93 0.20 14.07
CA LEU A 43 3.79 -0.66 14.41
C LEU A 43 3.29 -0.47 15.85
N LYS A 44 4.15 -0.03 16.77
CA LYS A 44 3.79 0.26 18.16
C LYS A 44 2.98 1.55 18.27
N GLU A 45 3.40 2.61 17.58
CA GLU A 45 2.69 3.89 17.55
C GLU A 45 1.33 3.75 16.87
N ILE A 46 1.26 2.99 15.76
CA ILE A 46 0.00 2.69 15.08
C ILE A 46 -0.94 1.89 15.99
N ALA A 47 -0.41 0.89 16.70
CA ALA A 47 -1.20 0.09 17.63
C ALA A 47 -1.80 0.95 18.75
N ALA A 48 -1.01 1.87 19.31
CA ALA A 48 -1.48 2.82 20.31
C ALA A 48 -2.52 3.80 19.73
N ALA A 49 -2.29 4.35 18.52
CA ALA A 49 -3.18 5.30 17.88
C ALA A 49 -4.55 4.69 17.51
N LEU A 50 -4.57 3.40 17.17
CA LEU A 50 -5.79 2.69 16.76
C LEU A 50 -6.45 1.88 17.89
N ASP A 51 -5.91 1.93 19.10
CA ASP A 51 -6.35 1.15 20.27
C ASP A 51 -6.48 -0.36 19.98
N VAL A 52 -5.42 -0.95 19.40
CA VAL A 52 -5.34 -2.39 19.08
C VAL A 52 -3.96 -2.96 19.43
N SER A 53 -3.81 -4.28 19.36
CA SER A 53 -2.50 -4.90 19.56
C SER A 53 -1.56 -4.69 18.37
N VAL A 54 -0.24 -4.67 18.63
CA VAL A 54 0.81 -4.63 17.59
C VAL A 54 0.67 -5.80 16.60
N SER A 55 0.27 -6.98 17.11
CA SER A 55 -0.01 -8.16 16.28
C SER A 55 -1.14 -7.88 15.28
N ARG A 56 -2.22 -7.22 15.71
CA ARG A 56 -3.32 -6.86 14.82
C ARG A 56 -2.88 -5.90 13.72
N VAL A 57 -2.06 -4.89 14.04
CA VAL A 57 -1.50 -3.96 13.03
C VAL A 57 -0.62 -4.72 12.03
N SER A 58 0.27 -5.58 12.52
CA SER A 58 1.13 -6.41 11.67
C SER A 58 0.32 -7.30 10.71
N GLN A 59 -0.76 -7.90 11.21
CA GLN A 59 -1.69 -8.70 10.40
C GLN A 59 -2.37 -7.86 9.32
N LEU A 60 -2.93 -6.69 9.68
CA LEU A 60 -3.58 -5.79 8.72
C LEU A 60 -2.62 -5.35 7.61
N LYS A 61 -1.37 -4.98 7.98
CA LYS A 61 -0.32 -4.66 7.01
C LYS A 61 -0.01 -5.84 6.09
N THR A 62 0.14 -7.04 6.66
CA THR A 62 0.44 -8.25 5.88
C THR A 62 -0.69 -8.60 4.91
N MET A 63 -1.95 -8.54 5.36
CA MET A 63 -3.13 -8.75 4.52
C MET A 63 -3.18 -7.74 3.37
N ALA A 64 -2.92 -6.47 3.66
CA ALA A 64 -2.87 -5.41 2.66
C ALA A 64 -1.80 -5.69 1.58
N LEU A 65 -0.57 -6.00 2.00
CA LEU A 65 0.53 -6.30 1.07
C LEU A 65 0.27 -7.56 0.24
N THR A 66 -0.33 -8.60 0.82
CA THR A 66 -0.72 -9.81 0.07
C THR A 66 -1.81 -9.50 -0.96
N ALA A 67 -2.83 -8.71 -0.60
CA ALA A 67 -3.87 -8.29 -1.52
C ALA A 67 -3.32 -7.44 -2.67
N LEU A 68 -2.42 -6.49 -2.38
CA LEU A 68 -1.75 -5.69 -3.40
C LEU A 68 -0.93 -6.57 -4.34
N ARG A 69 -0.09 -7.47 -3.80
CA ARG A 69 0.70 -8.41 -4.63
C ARG A 69 -0.18 -9.24 -5.56
N SER A 70 -1.27 -9.81 -5.04
CA SER A 70 -2.18 -10.64 -5.84
C SER A 70 -2.81 -9.86 -6.99
N ARG A 71 -3.15 -8.59 -6.79
CA ARG A 71 -3.74 -7.73 -7.82
C ARG A 71 -2.72 -7.27 -8.85
N LEU A 72 -1.54 -6.87 -8.38
CA LEU A 72 -0.46 -6.42 -9.28
C LEU A 72 0.09 -7.60 -10.10
N SER A 73 0.19 -8.80 -9.53
CA SER A 73 0.61 -9.98 -10.28
C SER A 73 -0.37 -10.36 -11.39
N SER A 74 -1.67 -10.09 -11.23
CA SER A 74 -2.66 -10.36 -12.29
C SER A 74 -2.63 -9.35 -13.44
N VAL A 75 -1.93 -8.22 -13.30
CA VAL A 75 -1.82 -7.19 -14.35
C VAL A 75 -0.63 -7.47 -15.29
N TYR A 76 0.35 -8.28 -14.85
CA TYR A 76 1.55 -8.63 -15.61
C TYR A 76 1.58 -10.11 -16.07
N LEU A 77 0.45 -10.83 -15.96
CA LEU A 77 0.23 -12.18 -16.48
C LEU A 77 -0.80 -12.13 -17.62
#